data_AF-A0A349K7P1-F1
#
_entry.id   AF-A0A349K7P1-F1
#
_cell.length_a   1.000
_cell.length_b   1.000
_cell.length_c   1.000
_cell.angle_alpha   90.00
_cell.angle_beta   90.00
_cell.angle_gamma   90.00
#
_symmetry.space_group_name_H-M   'P 1'
#
loop_
_entity.id
_entity.type
_entity.pdbx_description
1 polymer ?
#
loop_
_entity_poly.entity_id
_entity_poly.type
_entity_poly.pdbx_seq_one_letter_code
_entity_poly.pdbx_strand_id
1 'polypeptide(L)'
;LPECEGTDYRQWTNCQGTMTLPDGNKYVGEWKDGQWHGQGTMTLPDGKLAWAENQLPECEGTDYRQWTNCQGTWNENNILTYMTWANGQKYVGE
;
A
#
# COMPACT_ATOMS: atom_id res chain seq x y z
N LEU A 1 -10.50 7.35 -1.33
CA LEU A 1 -11.39 7.41 -0.15
C LEU A 1 -11.45 8.87 0.33
N PRO A 2 -12.44 9.31 1.14
CA PRO A 2 -12.36 10.63 1.78
C PRO A 2 -11.14 10.73 2.69
N GLU A 3 -10.69 11.94 2.99
CA GLU A 3 -9.62 12.14 3.99
C GLU A 3 -10.14 11.74 5.38
N CYS A 4 -9.26 11.16 6.19
CA CYS A 4 -9.60 10.81 7.55
C CYS A 4 -9.77 12.08 8.40
N GLU A 5 -10.96 12.23 8.97
CA GLU A 5 -11.30 13.36 9.82
C GLU A 5 -10.78 13.14 11.26
N GLY A 6 -10.30 14.23 11.88
CA GLY A 6 -9.78 14.20 13.24
C GLY A 6 -8.40 13.56 13.40
N THR A 7 -7.86 13.63 14.62
CA THR A 7 -6.49 13.16 14.93
C THR A 7 -6.44 11.81 15.62
N ASP A 8 -7.58 11.28 16.09
CA ASP A 8 -7.65 9.97 16.74
C ASP A 8 -7.82 8.88 15.68
N TYR A 9 -6.71 8.32 15.23
CA TYR A 9 -6.67 7.29 14.19
C TYR A 9 -7.55 6.07 14.51
N ARG A 10 -7.88 5.83 15.79
CA ARG A 10 -8.78 4.75 16.21
C ARG A 10 -10.21 4.91 15.68
N GLN A 11 -10.59 6.11 15.24
CA GLN A 11 -11.90 6.40 14.64
C GLN A 11 -11.86 6.39 13.11
N TRP A 12 -10.67 6.29 12.51
CA TRP A 12 -10.52 6.31 11.07
C TRP A 12 -11.05 5.01 10.47
N THR A 13 -12.07 5.13 9.62
CA THR A 13 -12.67 4.01 8.91
C THR A 13 -13.11 4.43 7.52
N ASN A 14 -12.83 3.59 6.52
CA ASN A 14 -13.07 3.84 5.09
C ASN A 14 -12.58 5.22 4.63
N CYS A 15 -11.38 5.63 5.07
CA CYS A 15 -10.77 6.91 4.75
C CYS A 15 -9.29 6.76 4.39
N GLN A 16 -8.68 7.80 3.83
CA GLN A 16 -7.24 7.88 3.58
C GLN A 16 -6.61 8.91 4.51
N GLY A 17 -5.54 8.49 5.19
CA GLY A 17 -4.95 9.25 6.29
C GLY A 17 -3.46 9.00 6.42
N THR A 18 -2.78 9.99 6.99
CA THR A 18 -1.35 9.91 7.29
C THR A 18 -1.14 9.75 8.78
N MET A 19 -0.47 8.68 9.20
CA MET A 19 -0.05 8.51 10.60
C MET A 19 1.46 8.49 10.69
N THR A 20 2.00 9.27 11.63
CA THR A 20 3.40 9.17 12.04
C THR A 20 3.44 8.38 13.35
N LEU A 21 4.12 7.25 13.34
CA LEU A 21 4.35 6.41 14.49
C LEU A 21 5.42 7.03 15.41
N PRO A 22 5.41 6.69 16.72
CA PRO A 22 6.42 7.19 17.66
C PRO A 22 7.86 6.80 17.34
N ASP A 23 8.07 5.74 16.56
CA ASP A 23 9.38 5.29 16.08
C ASP A 23 9.89 6.11 14.87
N GLY A 24 9.10 7.08 14.39
CA GLY A 24 9.41 7.92 13.23
C GLY A 24 8.96 7.32 11.90
N ASN A 25 8.36 6.13 11.89
CA ASN A 25 7.76 5.58 10.69
C ASN A 25 6.52 6.40 10.30
N LYS A 26 6.35 6.71 9.02
CA LYS A 26 5.20 7.44 8.49
C LYS A 26 4.41 6.55 7.55
N TYR A 27 3.18 6.22 7.92
CA TYR A 27 2.23 5.54 7.04
C TYR A 27 1.32 6.55 6.33
N VAL A 28 1.20 6.43 5.02
CA VAL A 28 0.23 7.17 4.19
C VAL A 28 -0.59 6.14 3.43
N GLY A 29 -1.88 6.03 3.71
CA GLY A 29 -2.69 5.02 3.06
C GLY A 29 -4.12 4.96 3.55
N GLU A 30 -4.80 3.87 3.19
CA GLU A 30 -6.18 3.64 3.59
C GLU A 30 -6.26 3.12 5.03
N TRP A 31 -7.40 3.42 5.65
CA TRP A 31 -7.70 3.10 7.03
C TRP A 31 -9.09 2.50 7.14
N LYS A 32 -9.18 1.46 7.96
CA LYS A 32 -10.43 0.79 8.28
C LYS A 32 -10.40 0.35 9.74
N ASP A 33 -11.42 0.76 10.49
CA ASP A 33 -11.61 0.38 11.90
C ASP A 33 -10.34 0.60 12.76
N GLY A 34 -9.69 1.74 12.54
CA GLY A 34 -8.49 2.16 13.27
C GLY A 34 -7.20 1.42 12.92
N GLN A 35 -7.22 0.64 11.84
CA GLN A 35 -6.08 -0.13 11.36
C GLN A 35 -5.73 0.28 9.93
N TRP A 36 -4.45 0.12 9.57
CA TRP A 36 -4.01 0.24 8.19
C TRP A 36 -4.73 -0.81 7.34
N HIS A 37 -5.30 -0.36 6.24
CA HIS A 37 -6.07 -1.19 5.33
C HIS A 37 -5.76 -0.79 3.90
N GLY A 38 -6.07 -1.67 2.94
CA GLY A 38 -5.93 -1.36 1.52
C GLY A 38 -4.52 -0.92 1.11
N GLN A 39 -4.44 0.10 0.26
CA GLN A 39 -3.20 0.63 -0.28
C GLN A 39 -2.54 1.60 0.71
N GLY A 40 -1.25 1.42 0.95
CA GLY A 40 -0.49 2.34 1.78
C GLY A 40 1.01 2.22 1.63
N THR A 41 1.69 3.34 1.87
CA THR A 41 3.14 3.45 1.88
C THR A 41 3.59 3.76 3.29
N MET A 42 4.49 2.95 3.84
CA MET A 42 5.21 3.26 5.07
C MET A 42 6.60 3.80 4.70
N THR A 43 6.95 4.97 5.21
CA THR A 43 8.28 5.55 5.13
C THR A 43 8.97 5.31 6.47
N LEU A 44 10.14 4.68 6.44
CA LEU A 44 10.98 4.47 7.61
C LEU A 44 11.84 5.73 7.86
N PRO A 45 12.30 5.98 9.10
CA PRO A 45 13.11 7.14 9.47
C PRO A 45 14.42 7.28 8.69
N ASP A 46 14.95 6.18 8.18
CA ASP A 46 16.13 6.11 7.32
C ASP A 46 15.84 6.51 5.86
N GLY A 47 14.60 6.92 5.56
CA GLY A 47 14.12 7.28 4.22
C GLY A 47 13.72 6.07 3.38
N LYS A 48 13.80 4.85 3.92
CA LYS A 48 13.43 3.65 3.19
C LYS A 48 11.91 3.52 3.11
N LEU A 49 11.39 3.34 1.90
CA LEU A 49 9.98 3.03 1.69
C LEU A 49 9.75 1.53 1.90
N ALA A 50 8.84 1.20 2.82
CA ALA A 50 8.32 -0.13 3.05
C ALA A 50 6.82 -0.11 2.72
N TRP A 51 6.36 -1.02 1.88
CA TRP A 51 4.95 -1.12 1.51
C TRP A 51 4.22 -1.81 2.67
N ALA A 52 3.32 -1.07 3.34
CA ALA A 52 2.51 -1.63 4.41
C ALA A 52 1.23 -2.16 3.77
N GLU A 53 1.32 -3.41 3.32
CA GLU A 53 0.29 -4.01 2.51
C GLU A 53 -0.22 -5.26 3.20
N ASN A 54 -1.41 -5.19 3.76
CA ASN A 54 -2.02 -6.32 4.44
C ASN A 54 -3.24 -6.89 3.71
N GLN A 55 -3.50 -6.51 2.44
CA GLN A 55 -4.63 -7.02 1.65
C GLN A 55 -4.47 -6.95 0.11
N LEU A 56 -3.28 -6.80 -0.47
CA LEU A 56 -3.22 -7.07 -1.92
C LEU A 56 -3.43 -8.56 -2.19
N PRO A 57 -4.20 -8.92 -3.22
CA PRO A 57 -4.25 -10.29 -3.68
C PRO A 57 -2.84 -10.72 -4.05
N GLU A 58 -2.39 -11.84 -3.48
CA GLU A 58 -1.19 -12.49 -4.00
C GLU A 58 -1.42 -12.75 -5.49
N CYS A 59 -0.41 -12.40 -6.29
CA CYS A 59 -0.41 -12.80 -7.68
C CYS A 59 -0.47 -14.34 -7.75
N GLU A 60 -1.50 -14.88 -8.39
CA GLU A 60 -1.67 -16.33 -8.50
C GLU A 60 -0.65 -16.88 -9.51
N GLY A 61 0.31 -17.65 -9.03
CA GLY A 61 1.32 -18.31 -9.85
C GLY A 61 2.70 -18.28 -9.21
N THR A 62 3.50 -19.31 -9.45
CA THR A 62 4.87 -19.43 -8.91
C THR A 62 5.93 -18.75 -9.77
N ASP A 63 5.54 -18.27 -10.97
CA ASP A 63 6.37 -17.55 -11.92
C ASP A 63 5.65 -16.26 -12.34
N TYR A 64 6.37 -15.14 -12.33
CA TYR A 64 5.85 -13.83 -12.76
C TYR A 64 5.32 -13.83 -14.20
N ARG A 65 5.77 -14.77 -15.04
CA ARG A 65 5.28 -14.98 -16.40
C ARG A 65 3.94 -15.71 -16.46
N GLN A 66 3.51 -16.30 -15.35
CA GLN A 66 2.29 -17.09 -15.23
C GLN A 66 1.26 -16.45 -14.30
N TRP A 67 1.50 -15.21 -13.83
CA TRP A 67 0.52 -14.49 -13.02
C TRP A 67 -0.76 -14.25 -13.80
N THR A 68 -1.87 -14.73 -13.27
CA THR A 68 -3.19 -14.68 -13.94
C THR A 68 -4.07 -13.54 -13.45
N ASN A 69 -3.89 -13.09 -12.20
CA ASN A 69 -4.78 -12.13 -11.52
C ASN A 69 -4.14 -10.76 -11.26
N CYS A 70 -2.91 -10.54 -11.72
CA CYS A 70 -2.18 -9.29 -11.60
C CYS A 70 -1.25 -9.04 -12.80
N GLN A 71 -0.91 -7.78 -13.06
CA GLN A 71 0.00 -7.36 -14.14
C GLN A 71 0.96 -6.30 -13.63
N GLY A 72 2.27 -6.57 -13.73
CA GLY A 72 3.33 -5.68 -13.25
C GLY A 72 4.10 -4.99 -14.38
N THR A 73 4.67 -3.83 -14.08
CA THR A 73 5.75 -3.22 -14.88
C THR A 73 6.96 -3.01 -13.98
N TRP A 74 8.15 -3.19 -14.54
CA TRP A 74 9.42 -3.03 -13.83
C TRP A 74 10.31 -2.03 -14.56
N ASN A 75 11.14 -1.29 -13.82
CA ASN A 75 12.16 -0.44 -14.40
C ASN A 75 13.43 -1.24 -14.76
N GLU A 76 14.41 -0.54 -15.34
CA GLU A 76 15.71 -1.08 -15.76
C GLU A 76 16.53 -1.73 -14.63
N ASN A 77 16.24 -1.38 -13.38
CA ASN A 77 16.88 -1.94 -12.19
C ASN A 77 16.10 -3.13 -11.61
N ASN A 78 15.12 -3.68 -12.33
CA ASN A 78 14.22 -4.76 -11.90
C ASN A 78 13.34 -4.40 -10.69
N ILE A 79 13.05 -3.11 -10.50
CA ILE A 79 12.15 -2.64 -9.45
C ILE A 79 10.74 -2.53 -10.04
N LEU A 80 9.75 -3.07 -9.32
CA LEU A 80 8.34 -2.95 -9.70
C LEU A 80 7.91 -1.47 -9.63
N THR A 81 7.44 -0.92 -10.75
CA THR A 81 6.99 0.48 -10.89
C THR A 81 5.48 0.61 -11.01
N TYR A 82 4.79 -0.46 -11.39
CA TYR A 82 3.33 -0.46 -11.49
C TYR A 82 2.81 -1.88 -11.32
N MET A 83 1.69 -2.06 -10.64
CA MET A 83 0.96 -3.33 -10.66
C MET A 83 -0.54 -3.04 -10.77
N THR A 84 -1.30 -3.89 -11.46
CA THR A 84 -2.76 -3.86 -11.45
C THR A 84 -3.31 -5.25 -11.20
N TRP A 85 -4.35 -5.35 -10.38
CA TRP A 85 -5.06 -6.59 -10.10
C TRP A 85 -6.40 -6.65 -10.84
N ALA A 86 -6.89 -7.87 -11.06
CA ALA A 86 -8.18 -8.11 -11.72
C ALA A 86 -9.38 -7.48 -10.98
N ASN A 87 -9.25 -7.20 -9.67
CA ASN A 87 -10.26 -6.51 -8.87
C ASN A 87 -10.21 -4.97 -9.00
N GLY A 88 -9.35 -4.45 -9.88
CA GLY A 88 -9.21 -3.01 -10.15
C GLY A 88 -8.26 -2.27 -9.21
N GLN A 89 -7.65 -2.95 -8.22
CA GLN A 89 -6.58 -2.36 -7.43
C GLN A 89 -5.33 -2.10 -8.28
N LYS A 90 -4.53 -1.12 -7.88
CA LYS A 90 -3.26 -0.80 -8.55
C LYS A 90 -2.19 -0.36 -7.55
N TYR A 91 -0.95 -0.67 -7.87
CA TYR A 91 0.26 -0.20 -7.22
C TYR A 91 0.98 0.74 -8.19
N VAL A 92 1.54 1.83 -7.67
CA VAL A 92 2.41 2.74 -8.41
C VAL A 92 3.67 2.91 -7.57
N GLY A 93 4.79 2.40 -8.06
CA GLY A 93 6.11 2.59 -7.48
C GLY A 93 6.81 3.80 -8.10
N GLU A 94 7.64 4.48 -7.32
CA GLU A 94 8.54 5.54 -7.80
C GLU A 94 9.81 4.97 -8.46
#